data_AF-A0A8H3I022-F1
#
_entry.id   AF-A0A8H3I022-F1
#
_cell.length_a   1.000
_cell.length_b   1.000
_cell.length_c   1.000
_cell.angle_alpha   90.00
_cell.angle_beta   90.00
_cell.angle_gamma   90.00
#
_symmetry.space_group_name_H-M   'P 1'
#
loop_
_entity.id
_entity.type
_entity.pdbx_description
1 polymer ?
#
loop_
_entity_poly.entity_id
_entity_poly.type
_entity_poly.pdbx_seq_one_letter_code
_entity_poly.pdbx_strand_id
1 'polypeptide(L)'
;MAPTAINQAYNTGYSTPTEPAPIHPTAARRTDPVIVESEVTSYSDSHITAKYEYKGAHVVKEQGRISVKPTVSQYEFQTARKVQKTGLMMVGLGGNNGTTLTATVLANRHNITWRTKEGPMSPNYIGSLLRASTMRLGTDPETGRDFNIPVSDVLPMVHPNDLVIGGWDISSYPLDAAMDRAQVLDWDLQRQLIPMMAEIRPLPSIYYPDFIAANQSERADNVIPGNDKQAHVEHIRRDIREFKTKHGLDRVVVFWTANTERYSAIIPGVNDTADALLKSIRESHAEVSPSTVFAVASILEDAPFINGAPQNTFVPGCIELAERHKAFIGG
;
A
#
# COMPACT_ATOMS: atom_id res chain seq x y z
N MET A 1 47.89 37.94 -46.00
CA MET A 1 46.98 38.82 -45.24
C MET A 1 45.84 37.97 -44.72
N ALA A 2 45.88 37.61 -43.45
CA ALA A 2 44.78 36.92 -42.76
C ALA A 2 44.11 37.94 -41.83
N PRO A 3 42.78 38.09 -41.86
CA PRO A 3 42.08 38.94 -40.91
C PRO A 3 41.92 38.21 -39.57
N THR A 4 42.25 38.93 -38.51
CA THR A 4 42.10 38.58 -37.09
C THR A 4 40.63 38.26 -36.76
N ALA A 5 40.37 37.07 -36.24
CA ALA A 5 39.07 36.69 -35.69
C ALA A 5 38.87 37.32 -34.31
N ILE A 6 37.77 38.05 -34.16
CA ILE A 6 37.32 38.68 -32.92
C ILE A 6 36.79 37.58 -32.00
N ASN A 7 37.34 37.51 -30.79
CA ASN A 7 36.96 36.57 -29.75
C ASN A 7 35.63 37.05 -29.11
N GLN A 8 34.49 36.67 -29.68
CA GLN A 8 33.19 36.81 -29.02
C GLN A 8 32.90 35.56 -28.20
N ALA A 9 32.95 35.71 -26.88
CA ALA A 9 32.43 34.72 -25.95
C ALA A 9 30.92 34.55 -26.20
N TYR A 10 30.51 33.41 -26.73
CA TYR A 10 29.11 33.01 -26.77
C TYR A 10 28.66 32.76 -25.33
N ASN A 11 27.89 33.70 -24.79
CA ASN A 11 27.13 33.48 -23.56
C ASN A 11 25.98 32.52 -23.92
N THR A 12 26.23 31.21 -23.86
CA THR A 12 25.19 30.21 -23.96
C THR A 12 24.33 30.35 -22.71
N GLY A 13 23.19 31.05 -22.80
CA GLY A 13 22.27 31.34 -21.69
C GLY A 13 21.64 30.13 -20.99
N TYR A 14 22.25 28.95 -21.10
CA TYR A 14 21.95 27.78 -20.30
C TYR A 14 22.64 27.89 -18.95
N SER A 15 22.02 28.63 -18.04
CA SER A 15 22.27 28.43 -16.61
C SER A 15 21.71 27.05 -16.26
N THR A 16 22.58 26.12 -15.89
CA THR A 16 22.14 24.87 -15.24
C THR A 16 21.57 25.30 -13.89
N PRO A 17 20.30 25.00 -13.56
CA PRO A 17 19.78 25.30 -12.24
C PRO A 17 20.63 24.57 -11.20
N THR A 18 21.35 25.31 -10.36
CA THR A 18 22.22 24.77 -9.31
C THR A 18 21.47 24.46 -8.02
N GLU A 19 20.19 24.83 -7.94
CA GLU A 19 19.35 24.56 -6.76
C GLU A 19 18.48 23.31 -6.98
N PRO A 20 18.37 22.43 -5.96
CA PRO A 20 17.44 21.30 -6.01
C PRO A 20 16.01 21.82 -6.22
N ALA A 21 15.23 21.14 -7.06
CA ALA A 21 13.82 21.49 -7.24
C ALA A 21 13.06 21.44 -5.90
N PRO A 22 12.12 22.37 -5.65
CA PRO A 22 11.34 22.37 -4.42
C PRO A 22 10.51 21.09 -4.29
N ILE A 23 10.42 20.55 -3.07
CA ILE A 23 9.61 19.36 -2.79
C ILE A 23 8.13 19.71 -2.99
N HIS A 24 7.42 18.87 -3.75
CA HIS A 24 6.00 19.06 -3.97
C HIS A 24 5.20 18.96 -2.65
N PRO A 25 4.17 19.80 -2.40
CA PRO A 25 3.42 19.80 -1.14
C PRO A 25 2.86 18.43 -0.70
N THR A 26 2.46 17.58 -1.65
CA THR A 26 1.94 16.23 -1.34
C THR A 26 3.03 15.24 -0.88
N ALA A 27 4.31 15.55 -1.13
CA ALA A 27 5.47 14.82 -0.63
C ALA A 27 6.13 15.51 0.58
N ALA A 28 5.66 16.69 0.96
CA ALA A 28 6.20 17.42 2.10
C ALA A 28 5.90 16.71 3.43
N ARG A 29 6.85 16.78 4.35
CA ARG A 29 6.70 16.26 5.71
C ARG A 29 6.41 17.41 6.66
N ARG A 30 5.39 17.25 7.51
CA ARG A 30 5.29 18.03 8.74
C ARG A 30 5.88 17.24 9.89
N THR A 31 6.68 17.92 10.69
CA THR A 31 7.30 17.37 11.91
C THR A 31 6.49 17.67 13.16
N ASP A 32 5.75 18.78 13.15
CA ASP A 32 5.01 19.23 14.31
C ASP A 32 3.60 18.63 14.33
N PRO A 33 3.18 18.01 15.45
CA PRO A 33 1.86 17.44 15.57
C PRO A 33 0.78 18.52 15.69
N VAL A 34 -0.41 18.21 15.19
CA VAL A 34 -1.62 18.98 15.53
C VAL A 34 -1.98 18.69 16.99
N ILE A 35 -2.06 19.74 17.80
CA ILE A 35 -2.49 19.65 19.20
C ILE A 35 -3.89 20.24 19.33
N VAL A 36 -4.83 19.41 19.79
CA VAL A 36 -6.19 19.82 20.12
C VAL A 36 -6.29 20.01 21.63
N GLU A 37 -6.45 21.24 22.08
CA GLU A 37 -6.74 21.57 23.47
C GLU A 37 -8.19 21.19 23.79
N SER A 38 -8.36 20.14 24.61
CA SER A 38 -9.67 19.60 24.95
C SER A 38 -9.63 18.85 26.27
N GLU A 39 -10.73 18.87 27.02
CA GLU A 39 -10.88 18.08 28.26
C GLU A 39 -11.01 16.57 28.00
N VAL A 40 -11.37 16.18 26.77
CA VAL A 40 -11.60 14.77 26.39
C VAL A 40 -10.44 14.16 25.57
N THR A 41 -9.38 14.93 25.34
CA THR A 41 -8.18 14.48 24.63
C THR A 41 -6.95 14.71 25.49
N SER A 42 -6.08 13.71 25.60
CA SER A 42 -4.81 13.81 26.32
C SER A 42 -3.65 13.26 25.50
N TYR A 43 -2.47 13.83 25.73
CA TYR A 43 -1.23 13.49 25.02
C TYR A 43 -0.19 13.04 26.04
N SER A 44 0.34 11.84 25.84
CA SER A 44 1.54 11.34 26.52
C SER A 44 2.66 11.18 25.51
N ASP A 45 3.88 10.86 25.93
CA ASP A 45 4.99 10.59 25.00
C ASP A 45 4.71 9.43 24.04
N SER A 46 3.90 8.45 24.48
CA SER A 46 3.65 7.22 23.73
C SER A 46 2.31 7.20 22.98
N HIS A 47 1.27 7.83 23.52
CA HIS A 47 -0.10 7.72 23.00
C HIS A 47 -0.88 9.04 23.07
N ILE A 48 -1.83 9.18 22.14
CA ILE A 48 -2.95 10.11 22.18
C ILE A 48 -4.16 9.33 22.69
N THR A 49 -4.84 9.82 23.71
CA THR A 49 -6.10 9.22 24.20
C THR A 49 -7.24 10.20 23.96
N ALA A 50 -8.33 9.75 23.34
CA ALA A 50 -9.48 10.59 23.01
C ALA A 50 -10.79 9.88 23.35
N LYS A 51 -11.66 10.55 24.12
CA LYS A 51 -13.02 10.06 24.40
C LYS A 51 -13.98 10.58 23.33
N TYR A 52 -14.87 9.71 22.88
CA TYR A 52 -15.81 10.02 21.81
C TYR A 52 -17.20 9.48 22.11
N GLU A 53 -18.21 10.35 21.97
CA GLU A 53 -19.61 9.98 22.04
C GLU A 53 -20.13 9.62 20.65
N TYR A 54 -20.32 8.33 20.38
CA TYR A 54 -20.98 7.90 19.16
C TYR A 54 -22.50 8.00 19.32
N LYS A 55 -23.08 8.97 18.64
CA LYS A 55 -24.53 9.24 18.64
C LYS A 55 -25.17 8.51 17.45
N GLY A 56 -26.15 7.66 17.75
CA GLY A 56 -26.91 6.89 16.75
C GLY A 56 -28.40 6.88 17.05
N ALA A 57 -29.17 6.03 16.38
CA ALA A 57 -30.58 5.82 16.68
C ALA A 57 -31.03 4.39 16.34
N HIS A 58 -31.86 3.79 17.20
CA HIS A 58 -32.61 2.59 16.87
C HIS A 58 -33.93 2.98 16.21
N VAL A 59 -34.21 2.42 15.04
CA VAL A 59 -35.43 2.67 14.27
C VAL A 59 -36.23 1.38 14.19
N VAL A 60 -37.48 1.42 14.66
CA VAL A 60 -38.41 0.29 14.62
C VAL A 60 -39.65 0.69 13.85
N LYS A 61 -40.11 -0.16 12.91
CA LYS A 61 -41.35 0.02 12.17
C LYS A 61 -42.35 -1.07 12.57
N GLU A 62 -43.40 -0.69 13.28
CA GLU A 62 -44.46 -1.59 13.73
C GLU A 62 -45.82 -1.04 13.32
N GLN A 63 -46.65 -1.88 12.68
CA GLN A 63 -48.01 -1.51 12.23
C GLN A 63 -48.08 -0.18 11.44
N GLY A 64 -47.05 0.11 10.65
CA GLY A 64 -46.96 1.35 9.85
C GLY A 64 -46.46 2.59 10.62
N ARG A 65 -46.33 2.53 11.95
CA ARG A 65 -45.70 3.58 12.76
C ARG A 65 -44.19 3.38 12.82
N ILE A 66 -43.44 4.48 12.64
CA ILE A 66 -41.98 4.51 12.81
C ILE A 66 -41.67 5.11 14.18
N SER A 67 -40.93 4.38 15.01
CA SER A 67 -40.39 4.85 16.28
C SER A 67 -38.88 5.00 16.15
N VAL A 68 -38.35 6.16 16.54
CA VAL A 68 -36.93 6.46 16.53
C VAL A 68 -36.47 6.73 17.96
N LYS A 69 -35.55 5.92 18.46
CA LYS A 69 -34.95 6.08 19.78
C LYS A 69 -33.46 6.45 19.63
N PRO A 70 -33.06 7.70 19.92
CA PRO A 70 -31.66 8.08 19.94
C PRO A 70 -30.85 7.21 20.91
N THR A 71 -29.60 6.95 20.55
CA THR A 71 -28.64 6.16 21.34
C THR A 71 -27.32 6.89 21.44
N VAL A 72 -26.60 6.66 22.54
CA VAL A 72 -25.25 7.17 22.74
C VAL A 72 -24.38 6.02 23.23
N SER A 73 -23.26 5.79 22.57
CA SER A 73 -22.22 4.85 22.99
C SER A 73 -20.94 5.61 23.26
N GLN A 74 -20.34 5.39 24.42
CA GLN A 74 -19.09 6.03 24.82
C GLN A 74 -17.92 5.16 24.38
N TYR A 75 -16.96 5.76 23.68
CA TYR A 75 -15.71 5.12 23.27
C TYR A 75 -14.52 5.89 23.83
N GLU A 76 -13.45 5.17 24.12
CA GLU A 76 -12.14 5.74 24.40
C GLU A 76 -11.14 5.13 23.42
N PHE A 77 -10.56 5.97 22.57
CA PHE A 77 -9.57 5.59 21.58
C PHE A 77 -8.17 5.89 22.10
N GLN A 78 -7.26 4.96 21.87
CA GLN A 78 -5.84 5.14 22.14
C GLN A 78 -5.04 4.95 20.83
N THR A 79 -4.33 6.00 20.43
CA THR A 79 -3.54 6.04 19.19
C THR A 79 -2.06 6.17 19.53
N ALA A 80 -1.24 5.22 19.11
CA ALA A 80 0.21 5.30 19.31
C ALA A 80 0.81 6.48 18.53
N ARG A 81 1.73 7.22 19.16
CA ARG A 81 2.41 8.37 18.55
C ARG A 81 3.61 7.97 17.71
N LYS A 82 4.28 6.86 18.07
CA LYS A 82 5.42 6.34 17.32
C LYS A 82 4.90 5.71 16.02
N VAL A 83 5.22 6.34 14.90
CA VAL A 83 5.01 5.76 13.57
C VAL A 83 5.94 4.55 13.39
N GLN A 84 5.34 3.40 13.10
CA GLN A 84 6.06 2.13 12.95
C GLN A 84 6.82 2.07 11.63
N LYS A 85 8.05 1.55 11.66
CA LYS A 85 8.80 1.25 10.43
C LYS A 85 8.07 0.11 9.69
N THR A 86 7.59 0.41 8.50
CA THR A 86 6.59 -0.42 7.81
C THR A 86 7.14 -0.95 6.49
N GLY A 87 7.05 -2.27 6.33
CA GLY A 87 7.24 -2.93 5.04
C GLY A 87 5.92 -3.08 4.29
N LEU A 88 5.96 -2.86 2.98
CA LEU A 88 4.87 -3.18 2.06
C LEU A 88 5.33 -4.31 1.13
N MET A 89 4.73 -5.49 1.30
CA MET A 89 5.00 -6.65 0.43
C MET A 89 3.85 -6.83 -0.56
N MET A 90 4.14 -6.66 -1.85
CA MET A 90 3.14 -6.74 -2.91
C MET A 90 3.15 -8.10 -3.60
N VAL A 91 2.00 -8.75 -3.70
CA VAL A 91 1.82 -9.89 -4.62
C VAL A 91 1.52 -9.30 -6.00
N GLY A 92 2.32 -9.65 -7.01
CA GLY A 92 2.31 -8.99 -8.32
C GLY A 92 3.22 -7.76 -8.38
N LEU A 93 4.33 -7.77 -7.63
CA LEU A 93 5.29 -6.67 -7.52
C LEU A 93 5.80 -6.19 -8.90
N GLY A 94 6.00 -7.11 -9.85
CA GLY A 94 6.47 -6.82 -11.20
C GLY A 94 5.35 -6.50 -12.20
N GLY A 95 4.10 -6.36 -11.74
CA GLY A 95 3.00 -5.83 -12.55
C GLY A 95 3.02 -4.31 -12.65
N ASN A 96 2.17 -3.76 -13.51
CA ASN A 96 2.10 -2.31 -13.77
C ASN A 96 1.90 -1.48 -12.49
N ASN A 97 1.04 -1.93 -11.58
CA ASN A 97 0.80 -1.22 -10.31
C ASN A 97 2.02 -1.31 -9.39
N GLY A 98 2.61 -2.49 -9.24
CA GLY A 98 3.76 -2.70 -8.36
C GLY A 98 4.99 -1.91 -8.79
N THR A 99 5.31 -1.90 -10.10
CA THR A 99 6.41 -1.10 -10.65
C THR A 99 6.16 0.40 -10.50
N THR A 100 4.94 0.86 -10.82
CA THR A 100 4.58 2.28 -10.77
C THR A 100 4.57 2.80 -9.33
N LEU A 101 4.04 2.04 -8.37
CA LEU A 101 4.05 2.43 -6.96
C LEU A 101 5.49 2.51 -6.43
N THR A 102 6.33 1.53 -6.77
CA THR A 102 7.74 1.51 -6.38
C THR A 102 8.49 2.71 -6.95
N ALA A 103 8.34 2.96 -8.25
CA ALA A 103 8.92 4.11 -8.93
C ALA A 103 8.44 5.44 -8.34
N THR A 104 7.15 5.56 -8.02
CA THR A 104 6.59 6.76 -7.38
C THR A 104 7.24 7.03 -6.03
N VAL A 105 7.40 5.99 -5.20
CA VAL A 105 8.06 6.11 -3.89
C VAL A 105 9.53 6.51 -4.04
N LEU A 106 10.27 5.88 -4.96
CA LEU A 106 11.68 6.21 -5.20
C LEU A 106 11.85 7.63 -5.75
N ALA A 107 11.06 8.02 -6.75
CA ALA A 107 11.12 9.35 -7.33
C ALA A 107 10.85 10.43 -6.27
N ASN A 108 9.83 10.26 -5.42
CA ASN A 108 9.52 11.19 -4.33
C ASN A 108 10.57 11.16 -3.21
N ARG A 109 11.13 9.99 -2.87
CA ARG A 109 12.16 9.84 -1.83
C ARG A 109 13.45 10.55 -2.22
N HIS A 110 13.84 10.47 -3.49
CA HIS A 110 15.09 11.03 -4.00
C HIS A 110 14.89 12.37 -4.73
N ASN A 111 13.66 12.90 -4.73
CA ASN A 111 13.28 14.14 -5.41
C ASN A 111 13.74 14.20 -6.89
N ILE A 112 13.53 13.10 -7.61
CA ILE A 112 13.97 12.93 -9.00
C ILE A 112 13.03 13.70 -9.91
N THR A 113 13.51 14.81 -10.46
CA THR A 113 12.82 15.54 -11.54
C THR A 113 13.14 14.94 -12.89
N TRP A 114 12.19 14.95 -13.82
CA TRP A 114 12.39 14.45 -15.19
C TRP A 114 11.85 15.43 -16.22
N ARG A 115 12.27 15.29 -17.47
CA ARG A 115 11.75 16.11 -18.57
C ARG A 115 10.62 15.39 -19.29
N THR A 116 9.59 16.15 -19.63
CA THR A 116 8.56 15.80 -20.61
C THR A 116 8.60 16.79 -21.77
N LYS A 117 7.72 16.61 -22.76
CA LYS A 117 7.58 17.57 -23.87
C LYS A 117 7.00 18.92 -23.40
N GLU A 118 6.36 18.96 -22.23
CA GLU A 118 5.81 20.16 -21.59
C GLU A 118 6.81 20.88 -20.67
N GLY A 119 7.94 20.26 -20.37
CA GLY A 119 8.98 20.83 -19.50
C GLY A 119 9.42 19.91 -18.35
N PRO A 120 10.11 20.45 -17.34
CA PRO A 120 10.51 19.67 -16.17
C PRO A 120 9.31 19.36 -15.28
N MET A 121 9.23 18.11 -14.82
CA MET A 121 8.25 17.61 -13.87
C MET A 121 8.93 17.28 -12.54
N SER A 122 8.19 17.45 -11.44
CA SER A 122 8.61 17.09 -10.09
C SER A 122 7.77 15.94 -9.54
N PRO A 123 8.38 15.02 -8.77
CA PRO A 123 7.66 13.89 -8.22
C PRO A 123 6.65 14.36 -7.19
N ASN A 124 5.51 13.68 -7.13
CA ASN A 124 4.42 14.01 -6.23
C ASN A 124 3.57 12.77 -5.91
N TYR A 125 2.61 12.94 -5.00
CA TYR A 125 1.57 11.96 -4.66
C TYR A 125 0.15 12.44 -5.05
N ILE A 126 0.01 13.16 -6.17
CA ILE A 126 -1.32 13.54 -6.68
C ILE A 126 -2.15 12.27 -6.94
N GLY A 127 -3.44 12.32 -6.60
CA GLY A 127 -4.35 11.18 -6.65
C GLY A 127 -4.42 10.36 -5.36
N SER A 128 -3.50 10.55 -4.41
CA SER A 128 -3.61 9.96 -3.07
C SER A 128 -4.52 10.80 -2.18
N LEU A 129 -5.64 10.24 -1.70
CA LEU A 129 -6.53 10.92 -0.75
C LEU A 129 -5.75 11.39 0.51
N LEU A 130 -4.87 10.55 1.04
CA LEU A 130 -4.13 10.88 2.26
C LEU A 130 -3.09 11.99 2.05
N ARG A 131 -2.46 12.06 0.87
CA ARG A 131 -1.35 12.98 0.59
C ARG A 131 -1.73 14.22 -0.20
N ALA A 132 -2.85 14.18 -0.92
CA ALA A 132 -3.30 15.24 -1.82
C ALA A 132 -4.68 15.83 -1.46
N SER A 133 -5.24 15.47 -0.32
CA SER A 133 -6.48 16.06 0.19
C SER A 133 -6.29 16.74 1.53
N THR A 134 -7.19 17.67 1.83
CA THR A 134 -7.24 18.40 3.09
C THR A 134 -8.53 18.12 3.86
N MET A 135 -8.49 18.38 5.16
CA MET A 135 -9.63 18.36 6.06
C MET A 135 -9.75 19.72 6.74
N ARG A 136 -10.97 20.23 6.85
CA ARG A 136 -11.26 21.43 7.63
C ARG A 136 -11.16 21.11 9.12
N LEU A 137 -10.28 21.82 9.83
CA LEU A 137 -10.18 21.73 11.29
C LEU A 137 -11.13 22.69 12.00
N GLY A 138 -11.35 23.86 11.41
CA GLY A 138 -12.16 24.90 12.04
C GLY A 138 -12.06 26.20 11.26
N THR A 139 -12.14 27.32 11.99
CA THR A 139 -12.05 28.68 11.45
C THR A 139 -10.96 29.46 12.15
N ASP A 140 -10.18 30.21 11.38
CA ASP A 140 -9.25 31.20 11.90
C ASP A 140 -10.03 32.32 12.63
N PRO A 141 -9.72 32.63 13.89
CA PRO A 141 -10.52 33.58 14.69
C PRO A 141 -10.35 35.04 14.26
N GLU A 142 -9.25 35.41 13.59
CA GLU A 142 -9.00 36.79 13.16
C GLU A 142 -9.66 37.07 11.82
N THR A 143 -9.57 36.12 10.90
CA THR A 143 -10.02 36.28 9.51
C THR A 143 -11.38 35.65 9.23
N GLY A 144 -11.85 34.75 10.11
CA GLY A 144 -13.09 33.98 9.94
C GLY A 144 -13.02 32.91 8.84
N ARG A 145 -11.85 32.69 8.22
CA ARG A 145 -11.68 31.76 7.10
C ARG A 145 -11.51 30.32 7.59
N ASP A 146 -11.92 29.37 6.76
CA ASP A 146 -11.73 27.95 7.05
C ASP A 146 -10.24 27.59 7.13
N PHE A 147 -9.85 26.97 8.24
CA PHE A 147 -8.51 26.47 8.45
C PHE A 147 -8.47 24.99 8.04
N ASN A 148 -7.77 24.70 6.95
CA ASN A 148 -7.65 23.35 6.38
C ASN A 148 -6.23 22.84 6.53
N ILE A 149 -6.08 21.56 6.85
CA ILE A 149 -4.77 20.88 6.90
C ILE A 149 -4.78 19.65 6.00
N PRO A 150 -3.62 19.17 5.54
CA PRO A 150 -3.51 17.86 4.90
C PRO A 150 -4.10 16.75 5.78
N VAL A 151 -4.82 15.80 5.17
CA VAL A 151 -5.42 14.67 5.91
C VAL A 151 -4.36 13.84 6.66
N SER A 152 -3.18 13.70 6.06
CA SER A 152 -2.05 12.97 6.67
C SER A 152 -1.36 13.70 7.83
N ASP A 153 -1.71 14.96 8.10
CA ASP A 153 -1.19 15.70 9.25
C ASP A 153 -2.09 15.59 10.49
N VAL A 154 -3.29 15.01 10.35
CA VAL A 154 -4.29 14.94 11.44
C VAL A 154 -3.81 14.06 12.60
N LEU A 155 -3.16 12.93 12.28
CA LEU A 155 -2.58 11.99 13.24
C LEU A 155 -1.25 11.46 12.70
N PRO A 156 -0.35 10.94 13.56
CA PRO A 156 0.89 10.32 13.11
C PRO A 156 0.63 9.16 12.13
N MET A 157 1.15 9.26 10.91
CA MET A 157 0.96 8.27 9.86
C MET A 157 2.29 7.93 9.17
N VAL A 158 2.38 6.71 8.61
CA VAL A 158 3.51 6.30 7.78
C VAL A 158 3.52 7.17 6.51
N HIS A 159 4.65 7.83 6.25
CA HIS A 159 4.85 8.53 5.00
C HIS A 159 5.21 7.53 3.88
N PRO A 160 4.66 7.63 2.65
CA PRO A 160 4.97 6.67 1.59
C PRO A 160 6.47 6.57 1.25
N ASN A 161 7.21 7.68 1.34
CA ASN A 161 8.68 7.67 1.20
C ASN A 161 9.41 6.78 2.24
N ASP A 162 8.77 6.36 3.33
CA ASP A 162 9.39 5.50 4.37
C ASP A 162 9.06 4.01 4.21
N LEU A 163 8.19 3.67 3.24
CA LEU A 163 7.85 2.28 2.97
C LEU A 163 9.08 1.52 2.44
N VAL A 164 9.36 0.38 3.09
CA VAL A 164 10.29 -0.61 2.54
C VAL A 164 9.49 -1.54 1.65
N ILE A 165 9.76 -1.50 0.34
CA ILE A 165 8.98 -2.23 -0.66
C ILE A 165 9.67 -3.56 -0.99
N GLY A 166 8.87 -4.61 -1.05
CA GLY A 166 9.26 -5.94 -1.52
C GLY A 166 8.04 -6.71 -1.98
N GLY A 167 8.17 -8.03 -2.16
CA GLY A 167 7.05 -8.89 -2.52
C GLY A 167 7.38 -9.92 -3.58
N TRP A 168 6.35 -10.44 -4.21
CA TRP A 168 6.41 -11.63 -5.06
C TRP A 168 5.85 -11.33 -6.45
N ASP A 169 6.35 -12.04 -7.47
CA ASP A 169 5.74 -12.07 -8.80
C ASP A 169 6.06 -13.43 -9.43
N ILE A 170 5.13 -13.93 -10.25
CA ILE A 170 5.35 -15.16 -11.01
C ILE A 170 6.37 -14.94 -12.15
N SER A 171 6.68 -13.69 -12.49
CA SER A 171 7.75 -13.30 -13.41
C SER A 171 9.03 -12.93 -12.66
N SER A 172 10.18 -13.40 -13.17
CA SER A 172 11.52 -13.18 -12.60
C SER A 172 12.11 -11.79 -12.93
N TYR A 173 11.37 -10.99 -13.69
CA TYR A 173 11.87 -9.70 -14.18
C TYR A 173 12.25 -8.79 -13.01
N PRO A 174 13.47 -8.23 -13.01
CA PRO A 174 13.79 -7.13 -12.10
C PRO A 174 12.89 -5.92 -12.39
N LEU A 175 12.71 -5.04 -11.40
CA LEU A 175 11.70 -3.99 -11.51
C LEU A 175 11.99 -2.94 -12.59
N ASP A 176 13.24 -2.76 -13.02
CA ASP A 176 13.59 -1.91 -14.16
C ASP A 176 13.04 -2.48 -15.47
N ALA A 177 13.25 -3.78 -15.73
CA ALA A 177 12.69 -4.47 -16.89
C ALA A 177 11.16 -4.57 -16.83
N ALA A 178 10.60 -4.77 -15.63
CA ALA A 178 9.15 -4.78 -15.43
C ALA A 178 8.53 -3.39 -15.62
N MET A 179 9.24 -2.32 -15.22
CA MET A 179 8.83 -0.92 -15.45
C MET A 179 8.82 -0.57 -16.93
N ASP A 180 9.84 -0.99 -17.68
CA ASP A 180 9.90 -0.82 -19.14
C ASP A 180 8.73 -1.56 -19.82
N ARG A 181 8.50 -2.83 -19.45
CA ARG A 181 7.35 -3.63 -19.91
C ARG A 181 6.00 -2.96 -19.62
N ALA A 182 5.86 -2.29 -18.48
CA ALA A 182 4.60 -1.68 -18.06
C ALA A 182 4.20 -0.45 -18.88
N GLN A 183 5.18 0.27 -19.44
CA GLN A 183 4.96 1.44 -20.30
C GLN A 183 4.06 2.54 -19.69
N VAL A 184 4.12 2.72 -18.36
CA VAL A 184 3.29 3.69 -17.64
C VAL A 184 3.97 5.05 -17.50
N LEU A 185 5.26 5.05 -17.17
CA LEU A 185 6.00 6.25 -16.77
C LEU A 185 6.70 6.92 -17.96
N ASP A 186 6.93 8.23 -17.88
CA ASP A 186 7.74 8.95 -18.85
C ASP A 186 9.14 8.33 -18.97
N TRP A 187 9.65 8.23 -20.20
CA TRP A 187 10.92 7.56 -20.46
C TRP A 187 12.11 8.17 -19.71
N ASP A 188 12.19 9.50 -19.58
CA ASP A 188 13.29 10.15 -18.86
C ASP A 188 13.24 9.86 -17.34
N LEU A 189 12.04 9.67 -16.78
CA LEU A 189 11.91 9.18 -15.41
C LEU A 189 12.36 7.73 -15.29
N GLN A 190 11.91 6.86 -16.20
CA GLN A 190 12.33 5.46 -16.24
C GLN A 190 13.86 5.33 -16.28
N ARG A 191 14.52 6.02 -17.22
CA ARG A 191 15.99 6.03 -17.37
C ARG A 191 16.72 6.38 -16.07
N GLN A 192 16.22 7.36 -15.33
CA GLN A 192 16.81 7.80 -14.07
C GLN A 192 16.57 6.81 -12.93
N LEU A 193 15.47 6.07 -12.97
CA LEU A 193 15.10 5.08 -11.95
C LEU A 193 15.75 3.71 -12.16
N ILE A 194 16.25 3.38 -13.36
CA ILE A 194 16.86 2.08 -13.68
C ILE A 194 17.85 1.60 -12.59
N PRO A 195 18.84 2.40 -12.14
CA PRO A 195 19.83 1.90 -11.17
C PRO A 195 19.19 1.42 -9.86
N MET A 196 18.14 2.11 -9.37
CA MET A 196 17.44 1.75 -8.13
C MET A 196 16.42 0.63 -8.34
N MET A 197 15.75 0.62 -9.49
CA MET A 197 14.73 -0.39 -9.81
C MET A 197 15.36 -1.76 -10.11
N ALA A 198 16.53 -1.80 -10.75
CA ALA A 198 17.25 -3.04 -11.06
C ALA A 198 17.71 -3.82 -9.81
N GLU A 199 17.88 -3.13 -8.67
CA GLU A 199 18.22 -3.74 -7.38
C GLU A 199 17.04 -4.52 -6.76
N ILE A 200 15.81 -4.26 -7.22
CA ILE A 200 14.61 -4.86 -6.64
C ILE A 200 14.14 -6.00 -7.56
N ARG A 201 14.22 -7.23 -7.05
CA ARG A 201 13.75 -8.44 -7.71
C ARG A 201 12.59 -9.05 -6.93
N PRO A 202 11.47 -9.40 -7.59
CA PRO A 202 10.40 -10.14 -6.93
C PRO A 202 10.86 -11.51 -6.43
N LEU A 203 10.37 -11.88 -5.25
CA LEU A 203 10.48 -13.25 -4.75
C LEU A 203 9.62 -14.20 -5.62
N PRO A 204 9.97 -15.49 -5.70
CA PRO A 204 9.14 -16.49 -6.37
C PRO A 204 7.74 -16.55 -5.77
N SER A 205 6.70 -16.55 -6.60
CA SER A 205 5.30 -16.55 -6.14
C SER A 205 4.65 -17.93 -6.28
N ILE A 206 3.44 -18.06 -5.74
CA ILE A 206 2.57 -19.21 -5.97
C ILE A 206 1.88 -19.05 -7.33
N TYR A 207 1.86 -20.12 -8.13
CA TYR A 207 1.14 -20.16 -9.40
C TYR A 207 0.28 -21.43 -9.49
N TYR A 208 -1.04 -21.27 -9.44
CA TYR A 208 -2.01 -22.32 -9.73
C TYR A 208 -2.72 -21.96 -11.05
N PRO A 209 -2.41 -22.64 -12.18
CA PRO A 209 -2.89 -22.25 -13.51
C PRO A 209 -4.41 -22.08 -13.60
N ASP A 210 -5.17 -22.92 -12.91
CA ASP A 210 -6.65 -22.93 -12.97
C ASP A 210 -7.31 -21.69 -12.35
N PHE A 211 -6.55 -20.84 -11.67
CA PHE A 211 -7.08 -19.62 -11.04
C PHE A 211 -6.96 -18.36 -11.89
N ILE A 212 -6.05 -18.35 -12.88
CA ILE A 212 -5.83 -17.18 -13.75
C ILE A 212 -5.88 -17.57 -15.22
N ALA A 213 -5.87 -16.57 -16.12
CA ALA A 213 -5.94 -16.83 -17.55
C ALA A 213 -4.75 -17.68 -18.04
N ALA A 214 -5.01 -18.65 -18.92
CA ALA A 214 -4.00 -19.59 -19.44
C ALA A 214 -2.84 -18.88 -20.19
N ASN A 215 -3.07 -17.68 -20.71
CA ASN A 215 -2.05 -16.86 -21.37
C ASN A 215 -0.97 -16.31 -20.42
N GLN A 216 -1.10 -16.51 -19.10
CA GLN A 216 -0.08 -16.13 -18.13
C GLN A 216 1.00 -17.22 -17.93
N SER A 217 0.82 -18.41 -18.53
CA SER A 217 1.77 -19.52 -18.40
C SER A 217 3.19 -19.17 -18.87
N GLU A 218 3.33 -18.48 -19.99
CA GLU A 218 4.64 -18.04 -20.51
C GLU A 218 5.33 -17.00 -19.61
N ARG A 219 4.56 -16.29 -18.77
CA ARG A 219 5.08 -15.30 -17.83
C ARG A 219 5.58 -15.93 -16.52
N ALA A 220 5.18 -17.17 -16.22
CA ALA A 220 5.40 -17.81 -14.94
C ALA A 220 6.75 -18.55 -14.87
N ASP A 221 7.86 -17.82 -14.77
CA ASP A 221 9.23 -18.37 -14.66
C ASP A 221 9.82 -18.24 -13.24
N ASN A 222 9.10 -17.64 -12.29
CA ASN A 222 9.53 -17.37 -10.92
C ASN A 222 8.50 -17.93 -9.92
N VAL A 223 8.42 -19.25 -9.84
CA VAL A 223 7.36 -19.97 -9.10
C VAL A 223 7.94 -20.82 -7.98
N ILE A 224 7.27 -20.82 -6.82
CA ILE A 224 7.57 -21.75 -5.71
C ILE A 224 7.22 -23.18 -6.16
N PRO A 225 8.15 -24.15 -6.09
CA PRO A 225 7.92 -25.49 -6.61
C PRO A 225 6.94 -26.30 -5.76
N GLY A 226 6.19 -27.19 -6.42
CA GLY A 226 5.29 -28.15 -5.77
C GLY A 226 3.81 -27.77 -5.88
N ASN A 227 2.96 -28.67 -5.40
CA ASN A 227 1.49 -28.50 -5.37
C ASN A 227 0.92 -28.64 -3.94
N ASP A 228 1.79 -28.71 -2.93
CA ASP A 228 1.41 -28.76 -1.53
C ASP A 228 1.08 -27.34 -1.04
N LYS A 229 -0.21 -27.05 -0.86
CA LYS A 229 -0.67 -25.71 -0.49
C LYS A 229 -0.30 -25.36 0.95
N GLN A 230 -0.13 -26.35 1.83
CA GLN A 230 0.37 -26.13 3.18
C GLN A 230 1.86 -25.75 3.15
N ALA A 231 2.66 -26.41 2.32
CA ALA A 231 4.05 -26.03 2.11
C ALA A 231 4.17 -24.60 1.56
N HIS A 232 3.26 -24.21 0.66
CA HIS A 232 3.20 -22.84 0.14
C HIS A 232 2.81 -21.81 1.21
N VAL A 233 1.84 -22.10 2.10
CA VAL A 233 1.55 -21.25 3.27
C VAL A 233 2.83 -21.03 4.08
N GLU A 234 3.53 -22.10 4.45
CA GLU A 234 4.74 -21.98 5.27
C GLU A 234 5.88 -21.23 4.56
N HIS A 235 5.98 -21.35 3.23
CA HIS A 235 6.92 -20.58 2.42
C HIS A 235 6.63 -19.08 2.51
N ILE A 236 5.38 -18.66 2.27
CA ILE A 236 5.00 -17.25 2.34
C ILE A 236 5.16 -16.69 3.76
N ARG A 237 4.80 -17.48 4.79
CA ARG A 237 5.04 -17.12 6.19
C ARG A 237 6.52 -16.90 6.49
N ARG A 238 7.40 -17.74 5.95
CA ARG A 238 8.86 -17.57 6.09
C ARG A 238 9.31 -16.27 5.41
N ASP A 239 8.88 -16.02 4.17
CA ASP A 239 9.27 -14.82 3.43
C ASP A 239 8.85 -13.53 4.14
N ILE A 240 7.65 -13.49 4.74
CA ILE A 240 7.18 -12.34 5.55
C ILE A 240 8.11 -12.12 6.76
N ARG A 241 8.45 -13.18 7.50
CA ARG A 241 9.35 -13.10 8.67
C ARG A 241 10.76 -12.67 8.29
N GLU A 242 11.30 -13.22 7.21
CA GLU A 242 12.62 -12.89 6.70
C GLU A 242 12.68 -11.44 6.22
N PHE A 243 11.66 -10.97 5.48
CA PHE A 243 11.58 -9.57 5.05
C PHE A 243 11.49 -8.62 6.25
N LYS A 244 10.63 -8.94 7.24
CA LYS A 244 10.51 -8.18 8.48
C LYS A 244 11.85 -8.07 9.22
N THR A 245 12.55 -9.19 9.37
CA THR A 245 13.83 -9.28 10.08
C THR A 245 14.95 -8.57 9.33
N LYS A 246 15.12 -8.86 8.03
CA LYS A 246 16.17 -8.30 7.16
C LYS A 246 16.16 -6.77 7.16
N HIS A 247 14.97 -6.17 7.21
CA HIS A 247 14.81 -4.72 7.15
C HIS A 247 14.55 -4.08 8.53
N GLY A 248 14.56 -4.85 9.61
CA GLY A 248 14.30 -4.37 10.97
C GLY A 248 12.96 -3.65 11.09
N LEU A 249 11.90 -4.23 10.53
CA LEU A 249 10.57 -3.64 10.44
C LEU A 249 9.75 -3.92 11.71
N ASP A 250 9.03 -2.91 12.18
CA ASP A 250 8.05 -3.09 13.26
C ASP A 250 6.84 -3.88 12.75
N ARG A 251 6.45 -3.64 11.50
CA ARG A 251 5.29 -4.27 10.86
C ARG A 251 5.47 -4.50 9.36
N VAL A 252 4.69 -5.44 8.82
CA VAL A 252 4.57 -5.72 7.39
C VAL A 252 3.09 -5.66 7.01
N VAL A 253 2.78 -5.06 5.88
CA VAL A 253 1.46 -5.12 5.23
C VAL A 253 1.62 -5.88 3.92
N VAL A 254 0.75 -6.85 3.68
CA VAL A 254 0.70 -7.61 2.43
C VAL A 254 -0.42 -7.06 1.56
N PHE A 255 -0.12 -6.76 0.30
CA PHE A 255 -1.08 -6.19 -0.66
C PHE A 255 -1.14 -7.01 -1.94
N TRP A 256 -2.30 -7.55 -2.26
CA TRP A 256 -2.53 -8.21 -3.53
C TRP A 256 -2.77 -7.19 -4.64
N THR A 257 -1.86 -7.13 -5.60
CA THR A 257 -2.00 -6.33 -6.84
C THR A 257 -1.66 -7.16 -8.09
N ALA A 258 -1.73 -8.49 -7.96
CA ALA A 258 -1.50 -9.42 -9.05
C ALA A 258 -2.74 -9.58 -9.93
N ASN A 259 -2.64 -10.46 -10.92
CA ASN A 259 -3.75 -10.81 -11.82
C ASN A 259 -5.03 -11.16 -11.04
N THR A 260 -6.17 -10.75 -11.58
CA THR A 260 -7.48 -11.19 -11.11
C THR A 260 -7.60 -12.70 -11.22
N GLU A 261 -7.98 -13.34 -10.13
CA GLU A 261 -8.30 -14.76 -10.12
C GLU A 261 -9.79 -14.99 -10.44
N ARG A 262 -10.14 -16.20 -10.89
CA ARG A 262 -11.55 -16.64 -10.84
C ARG A 262 -12.02 -16.71 -9.39
N TYR A 263 -13.34 -16.73 -9.20
CA TYR A 263 -13.91 -16.95 -7.88
C TYR A 263 -13.69 -18.41 -7.43
N SER A 264 -13.47 -18.58 -6.13
CA SER A 264 -13.51 -19.89 -5.48
C SER A 264 -14.97 -20.21 -5.09
N ALA A 265 -15.41 -21.45 -5.30
CA ALA A 265 -16.72 -21.89 -4.84
C ALA A 265 -16.76 -21.94 -3.30
N ILE A 266 -17.86 -21.49 -2.70
CA ILE A 266 -18.09 -21.62 -1.26
C ILE A 266 -18.75 -22.96 -1.00
N ILE A 267 -18.04 -23.88 -0.33
CA ILE A 267 -18.46 -25.26 -0.15
C ILE A 267 -18.47 -25.60 1.36
N PRO A 268 -19.60 -26.08 1.90
CA PRO A 268 -19.69 -26.51 3.29
C PRO A 268 -18.64 -27.58 3.63
N GLY A 269 -17.94 -27.42 4.76
CA GLY A 269 -16.86 -28.29 5.19
C GLY A 269 -15.52 -28.13 4.45
N VAL A 270 -15.41 -27.16 3.52
CA VAL A 270 -14.18 -26.87 2.78
C VAL A 270 -13.62 -25.48 3.13
N ASN A 271 -14.42 -24.42 3.00
CA ASN A 271 -13.96 -23.04 3.18
C ASN A 271 -15.01 -22.14 3.87
N ASP A 272 -16.01 -22.77 4.47
CA ASP A 272 -17.10 -22.14 5.22
C ASP A 272 -16.71 -21.79 6.67
N THR A 273 -15.73 -22.48 7.24
CA THR A 273 -15.19 -22.22 8.58
C THR A 273 -13.65 -22.17 8.57
N ALA A 274 -13.05 -21.54 9.57
CA ALA A 274 -11.60 -21.44 9.68
C ALA A 274 -10.92 -22.82 9.75
N ASP A 275 -11.50 -23.75 10.53
CA ASP A 275 -10.94 -25.11 10.66
C ASP A 275 -11.07 -25.91 9.37
N ALA A 276 -12.20 -25.77 8.66
CA ALA A 276 -12.39 -26.37 7.35
C ALA A 276 -11.40 -25.81 6.32
N LEU A 277 -11.20 -24.48 6.29
CA LEU A 277 -10.25 -23.85 5.37
C LEU A 277 -8.81 -24.33 5.62
N LEU A 278 -8.38 -24.35 6.89
CA LEU A 278 -7.05 -24.85 7.26
C LEU A 278 -6.88 -26.34 6.91
N LYS A 279 -7.94 -27.15 7.05
CA LYS A 279 -7.93 -28.54 6.60
C LYS A 279 -7.79 -28.64 5.08
N SER A 280 -8.58 -27.87 4.33
CA SER A 280 -8.54 -27.82 2.87
C SER A 280 -7.18 -27.38 2.32
N ILE A 281 -6.48 -26.49 3.01
CA ILE A 281 -5.08 -26.14 2.70
C ILE A 281 -4.16 -27.34 2.88
N ARG A 282 -4.26 -28.07 4.01
CA ARG A 282 -3.46 -29.28 4.25
C ARG A 282 -3.72 -30.40 3.24
N GLU A 283 -4.93 -30.46 2.71
CA GLU A 283 -5.34 -31.46 1.70
C GLU A 283 -5.15 -30.95 0.26
N SER A 284 -4.56 -29.77 0.06
CA SER A 284 -4.37 -29.14 -1.25
C SER A 284 -5.66 -29.02 -2.08
N HIS A 285 -6.81 -28.79 -1.44
CA HIS A 285 -8.11 -28.76 -2.09
C HIS A 285 -8.16 -27.77 -3.27
N ALA A 286 -8.80 -28.16 -4.38
CA ALA A 286 -8.80 -27.40 -5.63
C ALA A 286 -9.28 -25.95 -5.48
N GLU A 287 -10.32 -25.71 -4.67
CA GLU A 287 -10.91 -24.39 -4.42
C GLU A 287 -10.16 -23.51 -3.39
N VAL A 288 -8.90 -23.85 -3.07
CA VAL A 288 -8.00 -22.96 -2.32
C VAL A 288 -7.15 -22.17 -3.31
N SER A 289 -7.46 -20.90 -3.52
CA SER A 289 -6.72 -20.04 -4.45
C SER A 289 -5.33 -19.63 -3.92
N PRO A 290 -4.40 -19.17 -4.79
CA PRO A 290 -3.17 -18.52 -4.36
C PRO A 290 -3.45 -17.32 -3.43
N SER A 291 -4.40 -16.44 -3.77
CA SER A 291 -4.76 -15.31 -2.90
C SER A 291 -5.24 -15.75 -1.51
N THR A 292 -5.96 -16.87 -1.39
CA THR A 292 -6.36 -17.45 -0.10
C THR A 292 -5.15 -17.91 0.70
N VAL A 293 -4.15 -18.54 0.04
CA VAL A 293 -2.89 -18.93 0.69
C VAL A 293 -2.14 -17.71 1.23
N PHE A 294 -2.03 -16.63 0.46
CA PHE A 294 -1.41 -15.38 0.92
C PHE A 294 -2.18 -14.73 2.08
N ALA A 295 -3.52 -14.70 2.03
CA ALA A 295 -4.34 -14.16 3.10
C ALA A 295 -4.15 -14.95 4.41
N VAL A 296 -4.22 -16.28 4.35
CA VAL A 296 -4.00 -17.16 5.50
C VAL A 296 -2.58 -17.01 6.05
N ALA A 297 -1.55 -17.02 5.19
CA ALA A 297 -0.17 -16.81 5.62
C ALA A 297 0.02 -15.46 6.33
N SER A 298 -0.61 -14.40 5.81
CA SER A 298 -0.53 -13.05 6.40
C SER A 298 -1.22 -12.96 7.76
N ILE A 299 -2.42 -13.56 7.88
CA ILE A 299 -3.16 -13.65 9.15
C ILE A 299 -2.32 -14.37 10.22
N LEU A 300 -1.69 -15.49 9.84
CA LEU A 300 -0.86 -16.28 10.75
C LEU A 300 0.45 -15.59 11.18
N GLU A 301 0.88 -14.56 10.46
CA GLU A 301 2.09 -13.76 10.75
C GLU A 301 1.79 -12.36 11.30
N ASP A 302 0.54 -12.09 11.70
CA ASP A 302 0.09 -10.77 12.18
C ASP A 302 0.45 -9.63 11.19
N ALA A 303 0.33 -9.93 9.89
CA ALA A 303 0.50 -9.00 8.80
C ALA A 303 -0.87 -8.66 8.20
N PRO A 304 -1.31 -7.38 8.23
CA PRO A 304 -2.53 -6.98 7.55
C PRO A 304 -2.50 -7.37 6.07
N PHE A 305 -3.57 -7.99 5.57
CA PHE A 305 -3.69 -8.39 4.18
C PHE A 305 -4.76 -7.56 3.46
N ILE A 306 -4.37 -6.95 2.34
CA ILE A 306 -5.26 -6.14 1.52
C ILE A 306 -5.45 -6.81 0.16
N ASN A 307 -6.70 -7.07 -0.25
CA ASN A 307 -7.02 -7.58 -1.57
C ASN A 307 -7.32 -6.42 -2.54
N GLY A 308 -6.44 -6.16 -3.50
CA GLY A 308 -6.64 -5.13 -4.53
C GLY A 308 -7.35 -5.62 -5.80
N ALA A 309 -7.85 -6.86 -5.82
CA ALA A 309 -8.44 -7.50 -6.99
C ALA A 309 -9.82 -8.10 -6.67
N PRO A 310 -10.68 -8.32 -7.69
CA PRO A 310 -12.11 -8.54 -7.46
C PRO A 310 -12.47 -9.98 -7.04
N GLN A 311 -11.54 -10.92 -6.99
CA GLN A 311 -11.83 -12.30 -6.57
C GLN A 311 -12.24 -12.36 -5.09
N ASN A 312 -13.06 -13.37 -4.75
CA ASN A 312 -13.56 -13.59 -3.39
C ASN A 312 -12.53 -14.27 -2.46
N THR A 313 -11.33 -13.68 -2.34
CA THR A 313 -10.24 -14.15 -1.46
C THR A 313 -10.72 -14.43 -0.03
N PHE A 314 -11.57 -13.54 0.49
CA PHE A 314 -12.11 -13.60 1.84
C PHE A 314 -13.34 -14.51 1.92
N VAL A 315 -13.14 -15.81 1.66
CA VAL A 315 -14.16 -16.84 1.93
C VAL A 315 -14.53 -16.85 3.43
N PRO A 316 -15.71 -17.35 3.83
CA PRO A 316 -16.17 -17.29 5.22
C PRO A 316 -15.14 -17.83 6.23
N GLY A 317 -14.48 -18.94 5.92
CA GLY A 317 -13.42 -19.49 6.77
C GLY A 317 -12.18 -18.60 6.90
N CYS A 318 -11.86 -17.77 5.90
CA CYS A 318 -10.78 -16.80 5.98
C CYS A 318 -11.15 -15.61 6.88
N ILE A 319 -12.41 -15.14 6.80
CA ILE A 319 -12.93 -14.09 7.68
C ILE A 319 -12.93 -14.58 9.13
N GLU A 320 -13.47 -15.77 9.38
CA GLU A 320 -13.48 -16.37 10.72
C GLU A 320 -12.05 -16.57 11.25
N LEU A 321 -11.09 -16.97 10.40
CA LEU A 321 -9.70 -17.09 10.81
C LEU A 321 -9.10 -15.72 11.20
N ALA A 322 -9.38 -14.66 10.44
CA ALA A 322 -8.93 -13.31 10.76
C ALA A 322 -9.52 -12.84 12.11
N GLU A 323 -10.80 -13.11 12.37
CA GLU A 323 -11.46 -12.81 13.66
C GLU A 323 -10.81 -13.56 14.82
N ARG A 324 -10.54 -14.87 14.66
CA ARG A 324 -9.86 -15.71 15.67
C ARG A 324 -8.47 -15.17 16.02
N HIS A 325 -7.75 -14.64 15.03
CA HIS A 325 -6.40 -14.08 15.19
C HIS A 325 -6.38 -12.58 15.50
N LYS A 326 -7.54 -11.90 15.50
CA LYS A 326 -7.64 -10.43 15.57
C LYS A 326 -6.82 -9.71 14.49
N ALA A 327 -6.69 -10.35 13.32
CA ALA A 327 -5.91 -9.86 12.20
C ALA A 327 -6.75 -8.93 11.31
N PHE A 328 -6.08 -7.97 10.67
CA PHE A 328 -6.73 -7.07 9.71
C PHE A 328 -6.72 -7.66 8.29
N ILE A 329 -7.91 -7.75 7.70
CA ILE A 329 -8.12 -8.01 6.27
C ILE A 329 -9.00 -6.91 5.67
N GLY A 330 -8.85 -6.63 4.39
CA GLY A 330 -9.73 -5.69 3.69
C GLY A 330 -9.49 -5.69 2.18
N GLY A 331 -10.45 -5.20 1.40
CA GLY A 331 -10.38 -5.18 -0.07
C GLY A 331 -11.71 -5.53 -0.72
#